data_AF-W1DJ23-F1
#
_entry.id   AF-W1DJ23-F1
#
_cell.length_a   1.000
_cell.length_b   1.000
_cell.length_c   1.000
_cell.angle_alpha   90.00
_cell.angle_beta   90.00
_cell.angle_gamma   90.00
#
_symmetry.space_group_name_H-M   'P 1'
#
loop_
_entity.id
_entity.type
_entity.pdbx_description
1 polymer ?
#
loop_
_entity_poly.entity_id
_entity_poly.type
_entity_poly.pdbx_seq_one_letter_code
_entity_poly.pdbx_strand_id
1 'polypeptide(L)'
;MLHWDFGVSSINGQLISEQLREVFPATMELCILAFGFALLIGIPVGMIAGVMRNKWPDTLISAVALVGFSIPVFWLALLLTLFFSLTLGWLPVSGRFDLLYEVKKRHRFRADRRLAFGLAVAP
;
A
#
# COMPACT_ATOMS: atom_id res chain seq x y z
N MET A 1 -31.98 -19.19 0.96
CA MET A 1 -31.17 -19.09 2.20
C MET A 1 -29.82 -18.53 1.81
N LEU A 2 -29.64 -17.21 1.96
CA LEU A 2 -28.36 -16.55 1.70
C LEU A 2 -27.53 -16.69 2.99
N HIS A 3 -26.75 -17.76 3.08
CA HIS A 3 -25.83 -17.94 4.19
C HIS A 3 -24.65 -16.98 3.96
N TRP A 4 -24.55 -15.96 4.81
CA TRP A 4 -23.40 -15.04 4.93
C TRP A 4 -22.13 -15.74 5.46
N ASP A 5 -22.01 -17.03 5.20
CA ASP A 5 -20.90 -17.85 5.62
C ASP A 5 -19.89 -17.89 4.46
N PHE A 6 -18.98 -16.93 4.47
CA PHE A 6 -17.89 -16.86 3.50
C PHE A 6 -16.90 -18.03 3.66
N GLY A 7 -17.11 -18.90 4.65
CA GLY A 7 -16.24 -20.02 4.95
C GLY A 7 -14.97 -19.60 5.69
N VAL A 8 -14.12 -20.57 5.96
CA VAL A 8 -12.82 -20.37 6.58
C VAL A 8 -11.74 -20.19 5.53
N SER A 9 -10.83 -19.25 5.76
CA SER A 9 -9.68 -19.02 4.90
C SER A 9 -8.77 -20.25 4.96
N SER A 10 -8.48 -20.87 3.81
CA SER A 10 -7.60 -22.05 3.70
C SER A 10 -6.15 -21.76 4.16
N ILE A 11 -5.75 -20.49 4.19
CA ILE A 11 -4.42 -20.05 4.59
C ILE A 11 -4.35 -19.75 6.10
N ASN A 12 -5.37 -19.08 6.65
CA ASN A 12 -5.33 -18.55 8.03
C ASN A 12 -6.23 -19.31 9.02
N GLY A 13 -7.11 -20.20 8.56
CA GLY A 13 -8.08 -20.92 9.39
C GLY A 13 -9.15 -20.05 10.05
N GLN A 14 -9.16 -18.74 9.78
CA GLN A 14 -10.11 -17.76 10.32
C GLN A 14 -11.30 -17.57 9.37
N LEU A 15 -12.43 -17.11 9.89
CA LEU A 15 -13.59 -16.81 9.05
C LEU A 15 -13.27 -15.64 8.11
N ILE A 16 -13.52 -15.82 6.82
CA ILE A 16 -13.27 -14.79 5.80
C ILE A 16 -14.10 -13.52 6.07
N SER A 17 -15.29 -13.69 6.65
CA SER A 17 -16.16 -12.58 7.07
C SER A 17 -15.50 -11.66 8.09
N GLU A 18 -14.66 -12.19 8.98
CA GLU A 18 -13.96 -11.42 10.01
C GLU A 18 -12.77 -10.66 9.42
N GLN A 19 -11.96 -11.33 8.57
CA GLN A 19 -10.86 -10.68 7.85
C GLN A 19 -11.37 -9.58 6.92
N LEU A 20 -12.50 -9.79 6.25
CA LEU A 20 -13.09 -8.77 5.37
C LEU A 20 -13.54 -7.56 6.18
N ARG A 21 -14.17 -7.75 7.35
CA ARG A 21 -14.58 -6.64 8.23
C ARG A 21 -13.42 -5.79 8.73
N GLU A 22 -12.22 -6.36 8.86
CA GLU A 22 -11.03 -5.63 9.30
C GLU A 22 -10.45 -4.74 8.19
N VAL A 23 -10.37 -5.24 6.95
CA VAL A 23 -9.77 -4.51 5.81
C VAL A 23 -10.75 -3.61 5.05
N PHE A 24 -12.04 -3.93 5.10
CA PHE A 24 -13.10 -3.20 4.43
C PHE A 24 -13.18 -1.71 4.82
N PRO A 25 -13.19 -1.31 6.11
CA PRO A 25 -13.30 0.10 6.48
C PRO A 25 -12.13 0.93 5.96
N ALA A 26 -10.90 0.41 6.05
CA ALA A 26 -9.71 1.11 5.55
C ALA A 26 -9.75 1.32 4.02
N THR A 27 -10.22 0.31 3.28
CA THR A 27 -10.38 0.42 1.82
C THR A 27 -11.48 1.42 1.46
N MET A 28 -12.57 1.44 2.24
CA MET A 28 -13.70 2.34 2.03
C MET A 28 -13.32 3.81 2.27
N GLU A 29 -12.59 4.10 3.36
CA GLU A 29 -12.05 5.43 3.62
C GLU A 29 -11.15 5.90 2.48
N LEU A 30 -10.22 5.05 2.04
CA LEU A 30 -9.31 5.37 0.93
C LEU A 30 -10.08 5.64 -0.37
N CYS A 31 -11.06 4.81 -0.70
CA CYS A 31 -11.91 4.99 -1.88
C CYS A 31 -12.70 6.29 -1.82
N ILE A 32 -13.31 6.63 -0.69
CA ILE A 32 -14.11 7.85 -0.53
C ILE A 32 -13.21 9.09 -0.72
N LEU A 33 -12.04 9.11 -0.08
CA LEU A 33 -11.09 10.22 -0.23
C LEU A 33 -10.61 10.35 -1.68
N ALA A 34 -10.18 9.24 -2.29
CA ALA A 34 -9.73 9.22 -3.68
C ALA A 34 -10.83 9.70 -4.64
N PHE A 35 -12.07 9.26 -4.44
CA PHE A 35 -13.21 9.68 -5.23
C PHE A 35 -13.53 11.16 -5.05
N GLY A 36 -13.47 11.66 -3.81
CA GLY A 36 -13.62 13.08 -3.51
C GLY A 36 -12.59 13.95 -4.25
N PHE A 37 -11.31 13.58 -4.19
CA PHE A 37 -10.26 14.27 -4.95
C PHE A 37 -10.45 14.16 -6.47
N ALA A 38 -10.85 12.98 -6.97
CA ALA A 38 -11.10 12.76 -8.38
C ALA A 38 -12.24 13.66 -8.90
N LEU A 39 -13.32 13.83 -8.15
CA LEU A 39 -14.41 14.74 -8.53
C LEU A 39 -13.97 16.20 -8.43
N LEU A 40 -13.31 16.58 -7.34
CA LEU A 40 -12.94 17.97 -7.06
C LEU A 40 -11.95 18.52 -8.10
N ILE A 41 -11.03 17.70 -8.59
CA ILE A 41 -10.03 18.11 -9.60
C ILE A 41 -10.48 17.70 -11.01
N GLY A 42 -11.04 16.50 -11.18
CA GLY A 42 -11.41 15.97 -12.48
C GLY A 42 -12.57 16.72 -13.15
N ILE A 43 -13.59 17.13 -12.38
CA ILE A 43 -14.72 17.91 -12.92
C ILE A 43 -14.26 19.26 -13.48
N PRO A 44 -13.54 20.14 -12.74
CA PRO A 44 -13.13 21.43 -13.29
C PRO A 44 -12.15 21.27 -14.45
N VAL A 45 -11.19 20.34 -14.37
CA VAL A 45 -10.23 20.09 -15.47
C VAL A 45 -10.96 19.60 -16.72
N GLY A 46 -11.89 18.65 -16.58
CA GLY A 46 -12.70 18.16 -17.71
C GLY A 46 -13.64 19.22 -18.27
N MET A 47 -14.22 20.07 -17.42
CA MET A 47 -15.07 21.18 -17.84
C MET A 47 -14.28 22.23 -18.62
N ILE A 48 -13.06 22.60 -18.16
CA ILE A 48 -12.18 23.55 -18.86
C ILE A 48 -11.77 23.01 -20.24
N ALA A 49 -11.41 21.72 -20.34
CA ALA A 49 -11.12 21.08 -21.62
C ALA A 49 -12.33 21.14 -22.58
N GLY A 50 -13.53 20.85 -22.07
CA GLY A 50 -14.76 20.89 -22.86
C GLY A 50 -15.17 22.30 -23.32
N VAL A 51 -15.00 23.31 -22.47
CA VAL A 51 -15.39 24.71 -22.77
C VAL A 51 -14.35 25.40 -23.66
N MET A 52 -13.06 25.12 -23.49
CA MET A 52 -11.98 25.73 -24.28
C MET A 52 -11.55 24.88 -25.48
N ARG A 53 -12.49 24.09 -26.00
CA ARG A 53 -12.29 23.19 -27.14
C ARG A 53 -11.61 23.93 -28.30
N ASN A 54 -10.54 23.33 -28.84
CA ASN A 54 -9.74 23.91 -29.93
C ASN A 54 -8.82 25.10 -29.54
N LYS A 55 -8.50 25.26 -28.25
CA LYS A 55 -7.45 26.17 -27.75
C LYS A 55 -6.32 25.39 -27.09
N TRP A 56 -5.14 26.02 -26.98
CA TRP A 56 -3.95 25.47 -26.32
C TRP A 56 -4.20 24.70 -24.99
N PRO A 57 -5.06 25.18 -24.06
CA PRO A 57 -5.36 24.43 -22.84
C PRO A 57 -6.09 23.08 -23.06
N ASP A 58 -6.95 22.96 -24.07
CA ASP A 58 -7.62 21.70 -24.43
C ASP A 58 -6.60 20.66 -24.96
N THR A 59 -5.67 21.11 -25.80
CA THR A 59 -4.56 20.27 -26.29
C THR A 59 -3.64 19.81 -25.16
N LEU A 60 -3.31 20.69 -24.21
CA LEU A 60 -2.44 20.35 -23.07
C LEU A 60 -3.10 19.30 -22.17
N ILE A 61 -4.37 19.49 -21.81
CA ILE A 61 -5.12 18.54 -20.96
C ILE A 61 -5.22 17.18 -21.66
N SER A 62 -5.54 17.17 -22.96
CA SER A 62 -5.64 15.94 -23.74
C SER A 62 -4.29 15.22 -23.88
N ALA A 63 -3.19 15.96 -24.10
CA ALA A 63 -1.85 15.38 -24.17
C ALA A 63 -1.42 14.77 -22.82
N VAL A 64 -1.67 15.47 -21.71
CA VAL A 64 -1.38 14.94 -20.36
C VAL A 64 -2.22 13.70 -20.07
N ALA A 65 -3.50 13.69 -20.43
CA ALA A 65 -4.36 12.52 -20.28
C ALA A 65 -3.85 11.32 -21.09
N LEU A 66 -3.41 11.54 -22.33
CA LEU A 66 -2.87 10.49 -23.19
C LEU A 66 -1.55 9.94 -22.64
N VAL A 67 -0.64 10.80 -22.18
CA VAL A 67 0.62 10.39 -21.55
C VAL A 67 0.36 9.60 -20.27
N GLY A 68 -0.53 10.09 -19.41
CA GLY A 68 -0.91 9.42 -18.16
C GLY A 68 -1.55 8.04 -18.39
N PHE A 69 -2.36 7.91 -19.44
CA PHE A 69 -2.97 6.62 -19.80
C PHE A 69 -1.96 5.64 -20.42
N SER A 70 -0.97 6.14 -21.15
CA SER A 70 0.03 5.31 -21.82
C SER A 70 1.13 4.79 -20.90
N ILE A 71 1.33 5.41 -19.73
CA ILE A 71 2.34 4.99 -18.76
C ILE A 71 1.74 3.94 -17.82
N PRO A 72 2.40 2.80 -17.58
CA PRO A 72 1.95 1.84 -16.57
C PRO A 72 1.87 2.48 -15.19
N VAL A 73 0.74 2.30 -14.49
CA VAL A 73 0.48 2.91 -13.17
C VAL A 73 1.58 2.60 -12.16
N PHE A 74 2.13 1.39 -12.20
CA PHE A 74 3.28 1.00 -11.37
C PHE A 74 4.50 1.90 -11.58
N TRP A 75 4.84 2.19 -12.84
CA TRP A 75 5.99 3.02 -13.19
C TRP A 75 5.79 4.46 -12.73
N LEU A 76 4.57 4.98 -12.90
CA LEU A 76 4.17 6.29 -12.39
C LEU A 76 4.30 6.35 -10.86
N ALA A 77 3.78 5.35 -10.14
CA ALA A 77 3.86 5.27 -8.69
C ALA A 77 5.32 5.24 -8.18
N LEU A 78 6.20 4.50 -8.85
CA LEU A 78 7.64 4.47 -8.52
C LEU A 78 8.30 5.84 -8.73
N LEU A 79 8.09 6.46 -9.89
CA LEU A 79 8.67 7.77 -10.20
C LEU A 79 8.15 8.86 -9.26
N LEU A 80 6.85 8.88 -8.98
CA LEU A 80 6.25 9.81 -8.02
C LEU A 80 6.82 9.59 -6.62
N THR A 81 6.88 8.34 -6.15
CA THR A 81 7.44 8.04 -4.81
C THR A 81 8.89 8.50 -4.72
N LEU A 82 9.71 8.22 -5.74
CA LEU A 82 11.11 8.66 -5.79
C LEU A 82 11.22 10.20 -5.82
N PHE A 83 10.42 10.85 -6.65
CA PHE A 83 10.40 12.31 -6.77
C PHE A 83 9.99 12.97 -5.46
N PHE A 84 8.86 12.57 -4.86
CA PHE A 84 8.39 13.13 -3.59
C PHE A 84 9.32 12.82 -2.42
N SER A 85 10.01 11.68 -2.45
CA SER A 85 10.95 11.32 -1.38
C SER A 85 12.29 12.03 -1.49
N LEU A 86 12.88 12.10 -2.69
CA LEU A 86 14.21 12.69 -2.90
C LEU A 86 14.19 14.21 -3.02
N THR A 87 13.18 14.79 -3.67
CA THR A 87 13.15 16.24 -3.92
C THR A 87 12.38 17.00 -2.84
N LEU A 88 11.21 16.50 -2.41
CA LEU A 88 10.36 17.17 -1.41
C LEU A 88 10.54 16.64 0.01
N GLY A 89 11.05 15.41 0.19
CA GLY A 89 11.16 14.76 1.49
C GLY A 89 9.81 14.50 2.19
N TRP A 90 8.69 14.60 1.47
CA TRP A 90 7.34 14.52 2.05
C TRP A 90 6.88 13.10 2.35
N LEU A 91 7.27 12.14 1.50
CA LEU A 91 6.92 10.73 1.66
C LEU A 91 8.19 9.90 1.85
N PRO A 92 8.39 9.23 3.01
CA PRO A 92 9.49 8.29 3.15
C PRO A 92 9.24 7.09 2.22
N VAL A 93 10.21 6.73 1.37
CA VAL A 93 10.14 5.54 0.48
C VAL A 93 9.89 4.24 1.27
N SER A 94 10.23 4.25 2.56
CA SER A 94 9.96 3.16 3.50
C SER A 94 9.65 3.74 4.88
N GLY A 95 8.41 3.53 5.34
CA GLY A 95 7.89 4.16 6.55
C GLY A 95 6.96 3.26 7.37
N ARG A 96 7.21 1.95 7.42
CA ARG A 96 6.58 1.06 8.42
C ARG A 96 7.55 0.24 9.28
N PHE A 97 8.82 0.16 8.91
CA PHE A 97 9.90 -0.20 9.83
C PHE A 97 11.14 0.55 9.38
N ASP A 98 11.70 1.31 10.30
CA ASP A 98 13.07 1.77 10.21
C ASP A 98 13.96 0.56 9.91
N LEU A 99 14.68 0.56 8.78
CA LEU A 99 15.73 -0.43 8.51
C LEU A 99 16.87 -0.33 9.55
N LEU A 100 16.85 0.72 10.39
CA LEU A 100 17.75 0.92 11.53
C LEU A 100 17.14 0.56 12.90
N TYR A 101 15.87 0.13 12.98
CA TYR A 101 15.37 -0.50 14.21
C TYR A 101 15.85 -1.94 14.20
N GLU A 102 16.85 -2.21 15.04
CA GLU A 102 17.21 -3.57 15.45
C GLU A 102 15.93 -4.33 15.79
N VAL A 103 15.56 -5.25 14.92
CA VAL A 103 14.85 -6.44 15.36
C VAL A 103 15.79 -7.05 16.39
N LYS A 104 15.52 -6.83 17.68
CA LYS A 104 16.05 -7.65 18.76
C LYS A 104 15.60 -9.06 18.47
N LYS A 105 16.37 -9.75 17.65
CA LYS A 105 16.34 -11.19 17.44
C LYS A 105 16.65 -11.78 18.80
N ARG A 106 15.63 -12.03 19.61
CA ARG A 106 15.69 -13.06 20.65
C ARG A 106 15.77 -14.42 19.95
N HIS A 107 16.86 -14.68 19.24
CA HIS A 107 17.36 -16.04 19.10
C HIS A 107 17.97 -16.45 20.43
N ARG A 108 17.12 -16.63 21.45
CA ARG A 108 17.45 -17.49 22.60
C ARG A 108 17.21 -18.93 22.17
N PHE A 109 17.94 -19.36 21.14
CA PHE A 109 17.92 -20.72 20.64
C PHE A 109 19.32 -21.12 20.17
N ARG A 110 20.31 -20.96 21.06
CA ARG A 110 21.52 -21.78 21.04
C ARG A 110 22.13 -21.78 22.44
N ALA A 111 22.53 -22.98 22.87
CA ALA A 111 23.35 -23.29 24.04
C ALA A 111 22.62 -23.56 25.36
N ASP A 112 21.79 -24.60 25.39
CA ASP A 112 21.67 -25.39 26.63
C ASP A 112 21.60 -26.91 26.39
N ARG A 113 22.41 -27.40 25.44
CA ARG A 113 22.66 -28.85 25.28
C ARG A 113 24.05 -29.27 25.73
N ARG A 114 24.81 -28.34 26.34
CA ARG A 114 26.15 -28.60 26.90
C ARG A 114 26.17 -28.69 28.42
N LEU A 115 25.13 -28.23 29.14
CA LEU A 115 25.05 -28.37 30.60
C LEU A 115 24.39 -29.68 31.05
N ALA A 116 23.53 -30.29 30.24
CA ALA A 116 22.92 -31.60 30.57
C ALA A 116 23.89 -32.79 30.46
N PHE A 117 24.98 -32.67 29.70
CA PHE A 117 25.94 -33.77 29.49
C PHE A 117 27.19 -33.67 30.39
N GLY A 118 27.36 -32.55 31.11
CA GLY A 118 28.51 -32.30 31.99
C GLY A 118 28.33 -32.72 33.45
N LEU A 119 27.17 -33.27 33.83
CA LEU A 119 26.86 -33.69 35.20
C LEU A 119 26.68 -35.22 35.37
N ALA A 120 26.89 -36.01 34.30
CA ALA A 120 26.71 -37.46 34.32
C ALA A 120 28.03 -38.26 34.28
N VAL A 121 29.19 -37.60 34.26
CA VAL A 121 30.51 -38.25 34.28
C VAL A 121 31.46 -37.46 35.18
N ALA A 122 31.26 -37.56 36.49
CA ALA A 122 32.28 -37.28 37.49
C ALA A 122 32.29 -38.46 38.49
N PRO A 123 33.48 -38.97 38.86
CA PRO A 123 33.68 -40.23 39.58
C PRO A 123 33.17 -40.23 41.02
#